data_AF-A0A0M6YJ31-F1
#
_entry.id   AF-A0A0M6YJ31-F1
#
_cell.length_a   1.000
_cell.length_b   1.000
_cell.length_c   1.000
_cell.angle_alpha   90.00
_cell.angle_beta   90.00
_cell.angle_gamma   90.00
#
_symmetry.space_group_name_H-M   'P 1'
#
loop_
_entity.id
_entity.type
_entity.pdbx_description
1 polymer ?
#
loop_
_entity_poly.entity_id
_entity_poly.type
_entity_poly.pdbx_seq_one_letter_code
_entity_poly.pdbx_strand_id
1 'polypeptide(L)' 'MQIAVGSHRKGLVPAAEAEATAQACPVVTCTAEPGDILVMSMLLLHRSGAATDPSPRGVLRIDYADGPPPTPLRWA' A
#
# COMPACT_ATOMS: atom_id res chain seq x y z
N MET A 1 3.65 -6.78 5.52
CA MET A 1 3.09 -5.46 5.15
C MET A 1 2.03 -5.09 6.17
N GLN A 2 2.00 -3.86 6.69
CA GLN A 2 0.90 -3.40 7.57
C GLN A 2 -0.08 -2.54 6.78
N ILE A 3 -1.37 -2.84 6.91
CA ILE A 3 -2.45 -2.23 6.13
C ILE A 3 -3.53 -1.70 7.08
N ALA A 4 -3.88 -0.43 6.93
CA ALA A 4 -5.04 0.18 7.59
C ALA A 4 -6.31 -0.17 6.79
N VAL A 5 -7.01 -1.21 7.21
CA VAL A 5 -8.13 -1.80 6.47
C VAL A 5 -9.27 -0.78 6.33
N GLY A 6 -9.78 -0.61 5.12
CA GLY A 6 -10.88 0.33 4.82
C GLY A 6 -10.46 1.79 4.58
N SER A 7 -9.19 2.15 4.82
CA SER A 7 -8.69 3.52 4.61
C SER A 7 -8.86 4.05 3.18
N HIS A 8 -8.81 3.19 2.16
CA HIS A 8 -9.08 3.54 0.76
C HIS A 8 -10.44 4.21 0.52
N ARG A 9 -11.41 4.01 1.42
CA ARG A 9 -12.75 4.60 1.33
C ARG A 9 -12.81 6.05 1.81
N LYS A 10 -11.71 6.57 2.39
CA LYS A 10 -11.62 7.95 2.88
C LYS A 10 -11.34 8.97 1.76
N GLY A 11 -11.02 8.50 0.55
CA GLY A 11 -10.71 9.37 -0.57
C GLY A 11 -9.32 9.99 -0.43
N LEU A 12 -9.20 11.28 -0.74
CA LEU A 12 -7.95 12.02 -0.63
C LEU A 12 -7.59 12.22 0.85
N VAL A 13 -6.44 11.69 1.27
CA VAL A 13 -5.90 11.90 2.63
C VAL A 13 -4.65 12.77 2.51
N PRO A 14 -4.63 13.98 3.10
CA PRO A 14 -3.42 14.79 3.16
C PRO A 14 -2.27 14.04 3.84
N ALA A 15 -1.04 14.22 3.35
CA ALA A 15 0.12 13.49 3.88
C ALA A 15 0.32 13.69 5.40
N ALA A 16 0.06 14.91 5.90
CA ALA A 16 0.15 15.22 7.33
C ALA A 16 -0.90 14.49 8.19
N GLU A 17 -2.00 14.02 7.59
CA GLU A 17 -3.09 13.32 8.27
C GLU A 17 -3.03 11.80 8.08
N ALA A 18 -2.09 11.29 7.27
CA ALA A 18 -2.02 9.88 6.90
C ALA A 18 -1.85 8.97 8.13
N GLU A 19 -0.99 9.35 9.07
CA GLU A 19 -0.77 8.56 10.28
C GLU A 19 -2.02 8.50 11.16
N ALA A 20 -2.62 9.66 11.48
CA ALA A 20 -3.84 9.73 12.28
C ALA A 20 -4.99 8.96 11.62
N THR A 21 -5.14 9.07 10.30
CA THR A 21 -6.15 8.35 9.52
C THR A 21 -5.94 6.84 9.57
N ALA A 22 -4.69 6.38 9.46
CA ALA A 22 -4.35 4.97 9.54
C ALA A 22 -4.61 4.39 10.94
N GLN A 23 -4.26 5.13 12.00
CA GLN A 23 -4.50 4.74 13.40
C GLN A 23 -5.98 4.62 13.75
N ALA A 24 -6.85 5.37 13.07
CA ALA A 24 -8.30 5.28 13.22
C ALA A 24 -8.95 4.08 12.50
N CYS A 25 -8.16 3.25 11.80
CA CYS A 25 -8.63 2.06 11.09
C CYS A 25 -8.13 0.78 11.78
N PRO A 26 -8.81 -0.37 11.64
CA PRO A 26 -8.24 -1.66 11.98
C PRO A 26 -6.94 -1.90 11.18
N VAL A 27 -5.86 -2.28 11.86
CA VAL A 27 -4.56 -2.56 11.22
C VAL A 27 -4.33 -4.06 11.17
N VAL A 28 -4.03 -4.57 9.97
CA VAL A 28 -3.67 -5.97 9.74
C VAL A 28 -2.24 -6.06 9.20
N THR A 29 -1.47 -7.02 9.73
CA THR A 29 -0.17 -7.39 9.18
C THR A 29 -0.34 -8.56 8.22
N CYS A 30 -0.12 -8.32 6.92
CA CYS A 30 -0.06 -9.36 5.90
C CYS A 30 1.38 -9.87 5.78
N THR A 31 1.61 -11.12 6.17
CA THR A 31 2.85 -11.87 5.92
C THR A 31 2.78 -12.55 4.55
N ALA A 32 3.94 -12.82 3.96
CA ALA A 32 4.04 -13.44 2.64
C ALA A 32 5.35 -14.23 2.54
N GLU A 33 5.29 -15.40 1.92
CA GLU A 33 6.43 -16.20 1.47
C GLU A 33 6.78 -15.90 0.00
N PRO A 34 7.98 -16.28 -0.49
CA PRO A 34 8.30 -16.17 -1.90
C PRO A 34 7.25 -16.90 -2.77
N GLY A 35 6.61 -16.16 -3.67
CA GLY A 35 5.53 -16.67 -4.53
C GLY A 35 4.13 -16.23 -4.10
N ASP A 36 3.95 -15.73 -2.87
CA ASP A 36 2.68 -15.18 -2.43
C ASP A 36 2.34 -13.86 -3.14
N ILE A 37 1.05 -13.63 -3.34
CA ILE A 37 0.52 -12.42 -3.98
C ILE A 37 -0.31 -11.63 -2.98
N LEU A 38 0.05 -10.36 -2.81
CA LEU A 38 -0.74 -9.41 -2.05
C LEU A 38 -1.56 -8.53 -3.00
N VAL A 39 -2.87 -8.76 -3.05
CA VAL A 39 -3.81 -7.92 -3.81
C VAL A 39 -4.44 -6.89 -2.88
N MET A 40 -4.37 -5.61 -3.25
CA MET A 40 -4.91 -4.52 -2.42
C MET A 40 -5.41 -3.36 -3.28
N SER A 41 -6.37 -2.59 -2.77
CA SER A 41 -6.77 -1.32 -3.38
C SER A 41 -5.66 -0.28 -3.20
N MET A 42 -5.30 0.41 -4.29
CA MET A 42 -4.18 1.36 -4.33
C MET A 42 -4.23 2.48 -3.28
N LEU A 43 -5.42 2.93 -2.90
CA LEU A 43 -5.62 4.01 -1.93
C LEU A 43 -5.54 3.53 -0.46
N LEU A 44 -5.28 2.24 -0.20
CA LEU A 44 -5.09 1.77 1.17
C LEU A 44 -3.82 2.40 1.75
N LEU A 45 -3.95 3.05 2.90
CA LEU A 45 -2.81 3.46 3.70
C LEU A 45 -2.09 2.21 4.21
N HIS A 46 -0.79 2.14 3.95
CA HIS A 46 0.02 0.98 4.25
C HIS A 46 1.45 1.38 4.58
N ARG A 47 2.15 0.52 5.33
CA ARG A 47 3.57 0.69 5.62
C ARG A 47 4.30 -0.64 5.69
N SER A 48 5.58 -0.61 5.37
CA SER A 48 6.52 -1.65 5.77
C SER A 48 7.22 -1.23 7.05
N GLY A 49 7.38 -2.16 8.00
CA GLY A 49 8.32 -1.97 9.10
C GLY A 49 9.76 -1.93 8.58
N ALA A 50 10.68 -1.41 9.41
CA ALA A 50 12.10 -1.50 9.14
C ALA A 50 12.52 -2.97 9.01
N ALA A 51 13.44 -3.25 8.09
CA ALA A 51 14.05 -4.57 7.98
C ALA A 51 14.88 -4.85 9.24
N THR A 52 14.67 -6.00 9.87
CA THR A 52 15.44 -6.47 11.02
C THR A 52 16.56 -7.43 10.62
N ASP A 53 16.52 -7.94 9.39
CA ASP A 53 17.52 -8.79 8.77
C ASP A 53 18.08 -8.06 7.53
N PRO A 54 19.41 -7.96 7.35
CA PRO A 54 20.02 -7.34 6.19
C PRO A 54 19.86 -8.13 4.86
N SER A 55 19.12 -9.24 4.85
CA SER A 55 18.81 -9.98 3.61
C SER A 55 17.94 -9.16 2.63
N PRO A 56 18.18 -9.26 1.30
CA PRO A 56 17.38 -8.55 0.31
C PRO A 56 15.92 -9.02 0.31
N ARG A 57 14.97 -8.07 0.36
CA ARG A 57 13.53 -8.34 0.17
C ARG A 57 13.10 -7.90 -1.23
N GLY A 58 13.21 -8.80 -2.20
CA GLY A 58 12.74 -8.58 -3.57
C GLY A 58 11.22 -8.66 -3.68
N VAL A 59 10.58 -7.67 -4.29
CA VAL A 59 9.14 -7.65 -4.54
C VAL A 59 8.89 -7.07 -5.94
N LEU A 60 8.03 -7.72 -6.73
CA LEU A 60 7.49 -7.16 -7.96
C LEU A 60 6.14 -6.51 -7.65
N ARG A 61 6.00 -5.22 -7.95
CA ARG A 61 4.73 -4.49 -7.84
C ARG A 61 4.16 -4.25 -9.23
N ILE A 62 2.88 -4.58 -9.41
CA ILE A 62 2.12 -4.31 -10.61
C ILE A 62 0.88 -3.52 -10.21
N ASP A 63 0.73 -2.33 -10.76
CA ASP A 63 -0.44 -1.49 -10.54
C ASP A 63 -1.40 -1.65 -11.71
N TYR A 64 -2.69 -1.84 -11.41
CA TYR A 64 -3.76 -1.96 -12.40
C TYR A 64 -4.69 -0.75 -12.28
N ALA A 65 -5.15 -0.25 -13.42
CA ALA A 65 -6.17 0.78 -13.52
C ALA A 65 -7.19 0.40 -14.61
N ASP A 66 -8.39 0.95 -14.50
CA ASP A 66 -9.48 0.79 -15.49
C ASP A 66 -9.25 1.60 -16.77
N GLY A 67 -8.20 2.42 -16.82
CA GLY A 67 -7.80 3.19 -17.99
C GLY A 67 -6.36 3.71 -17.91
N PRO A 68 -5.92 4.47 -18.93
CA PRO A 68 -4.63 5.13 -18.90
C PRO A 68 -4.58 6.22 -17.81
N PRO A 69 -3.41 6.52 -17.25
CA PRO A 69 -3.27 7.55 -16.24
C PRO A 69 -3.63 8.93 -16.84
N PRO A 70 -4.17 9.85 -16.03
CA PRO A 70 -4.58 11.16 -16.52
C PRO A 70 -3.37 11.97 -16.98
N THR A 71 -3.55 12.84 -17.98
CA THR A 71 -2.50 13.73 -18.46
C THR A 71 -2.00 14.65 -17.33
N PRO A 72 -0.68 14.85 -17.15
CA PRO A 72 0.43 14.43 -18.02
C PRO A 72 1.07 13.07 -17.67
N LEU A 73 0.51 12.32 -16.73
CA LEU A 73 1.08 11.06 -16.27
C LEU A 73 1.07 10.00 -17.39
N ARG A 74 2.06 9.10 -17.34
CA ARG A 74 2.24 7.96 -18.26
C ARG A 74 2.70 6.75 -17.45
N TRP A 75 2.33 5.56 -17.90
CA TRP A 75 2.96 4.34 -17.41
C TRP A 75 4.44 4.33 -17.80
N ALA A 76 5.29 3.75 -16.94
CA ALA A 76 6.71 3.56 -17.17
C ALA A 76 6.97 2.30 -18.01
#